data_AF-A0A521VB41-F1
#
_entry.id   AF-A0A521VB41-F1
#
_cell.length_a   1.000
_cell.length_b   1.000
_cell.length_c   1.000
_cell.angle_alpha   90.00
_cell.angle_beta   90.00
_cell.angle_gamma   90.00
#
_symmetry.space_group_name_H-M   'P 1'
#
loop_
_entity.id
_entity.type
_entity.pdbx_description
1 polymer ?
#
loop_
_entity_poly.entity_id
_entity_poly.type
_entity_poly.pdbx_seq_one_letter_code
_entity_poly.pdbx_strand_id
1 'polypeptide(L)'
;MLRTLIGSMLALGAAGALAQQMEPGEWEFTNTMSSAMLPKPQTMTMKKCISKSDVSDPSRWQGKPENDCKMTPKGKSGDSYSWEMSCPKSGMRGTGTVRYGKGTVESETKVFSKQQGKSFEMLTRMKGRRLGPCKS
;
A
#
# COMPACT_ATOMS: atom_id res chain seq x y z
N MET A 1 61.08 13.08 17.56
CA MET A 1 60.57 12.87 16.19
C MET A 1 59.58 11.71 16.28
N LEU A 2 58.29 11.98 16.53
CA LEU A 2 57.23 12.08 15.51
C LEU A 2 57.10 10.73 14.77
N ARG A 3 56.04 9.92 14.94
CA ARG A 3 54.65 10.21 14.59
C ARG A 3 53.69 9.20 15.23
N THR A 4 52.77 9.70 16.05
CA THR A 4 51.51 9.05 16.42
C THR A 4 50.66 8.86 15.16
N LEU A 5 50.32 7.61 14.80
CA LEU A 5 49.31 7.32 13.78
C LEU A 5 48.03 6.87 14.50
N ILE A 6 47.19 7.86 14.79
CA ILE A 6 45.81 7.66 15.23
C ILE A 6 45.04 7.22 13.99
N GLY A 7 44.90 5.91 13.80
CA GLY A 7 44.03 5.34 12.77
C GLY A 7 42.57 5.55 13.17
N SER A 8 41.95 6.62 12.68
CA SER A 8 40.53 6.90 12.84
C SER A 8 39.71 5.72 12.30
N MET A 9 39.12 4.95 13.20
CA MET A 9 38.05 4.00 12.91
C MET A 9 36.86 4.81 12.36
N LEU A 10 36.71 4.81 11.03
CA LEU A 10 35.45 5.17 10.39
C LEU A 10 34.41 4.14 10.84
N ALA A 11 33.63 4.49 11.86
CA ALA A 11 32.38 3.80 12.15
C ALA A 11 31.48 3.99 10.93
N LEU A 12 31.47 2.99 10.04
CA LEU A 12 30.43 2.81 9.03
C LEU A 12 29.11 2.69 9.80
N GLY A 13 28.45 3.81 10.01
CA GLY A 13 27.05 3.85 10.37
C GLY A 13 26.30 3.16 9.24
N ALA A 14 26.04 1.87 9.42
CA ALA A 14 24.95 1.21 8.74
C ALA A 14 23.68 1.93 9.20
N ALA A 15 23.34 3.02 8.51
CA ALA A 15 21.98 3.52 8.45
C ALA A 15 21.19 2.38 7.83
N GLY A 16 20.80 1.41 8.66
CA GLY A 16 19.87 0.37 8.30
C GLY A 16 18.72 1.12 7.65
N ALA A 17 18.46 0.82 6.38
CA ALA A 17 17.31 1.32 5.68
C ALA A 17 16.12 1.03 6.60
N LEU A 18 15.66 2.07 7.31
CA LEU A 18 14.49 2.01 8.16
C LEU A 18 13.40 1.65 7.19
N ALA A 19 13.07 0.36 7.12
CA ALA A 19 11.94 -0.13 6.35
C ALA A 19 10.80 0.80 6.72
N GLN A 20 10.32 1.55 5.72
CA GLN A 20 9.43 2.68 5.91
C GLN A 20 8.03 2.11 6.18
N GLN A 21 7.91 1.29 7.22
CA GLN A 21 6.74 0.49 7.51
C GLN A 21 5.72 1.36 8.25
N MET A 22 4.44 1.14 7.99
CA MET A 22 3.37 1.85 8.68
C MET A 22 3.52 1.73 10.20
N GLU A 23 3.25 2.80 10.93
CA GLU A 23 3.24 2.72 12.39
C GLU A 23 1.85 2.31 12.92
N PRO A 24 1.79 1.48 13.98
CA PRO A 24 0.55 1.23 14.68
C PRO A 24 -0.12 2.51 15.18
N GLY A 25 -1.44 2.53 15.22
CA GLY A 25 -2.21 3.70 15.68
C GLY A 25 -3.56 3.84 14.99
N GLU A 26 -4.23 4.95 15.26
CA GLU A 26 -5.43 5.36 14.56
C GLU A 26 -5.04 5.90 13.18
N TRP A 27 -5.69 5.42 12.13
CA TRP A 27 -5.49 5.87 10.76
C TRP A 27 -6.80 6.32 10.14
N GLU A 28 -6.73 7.35 9.30
CA GLU A 28 -7.82 7.75 8.41
C GLU A 28 -7.46 7.37 6.97
N PHE A 29 -8.34 6.65 6.31
CA PHE A 29 -8.22 6.25 4.91
C PHE A 29 -9.33 6.91 4.10
N THR A 30 -8.96 7.54 3.00
CA THR A 30 -9.86 8.11 2.01
C THR A 30 -9.69 7.34 0.72
N ASN A 31 -10.75 6.64 0.31
CA ASN A 31 -10.83 5.92 -0.95
C ASN A 31 -11.63 6.73 -1.96
N THR A 32 -11.08 6.92 -3.15
CA THR A 32 -11.75 7.57 -4.28
C THR A 32 -11.82 6.59 -5.44
N MET A 33 -13.04 6.23 -5.84
CA MET A 33 -13.34 5.35 -6.95
C MET A 33 -13.82 6.15 -8.15
N SER A 34 -13.30 5.84 -9.33
CA SER A 34 -13.69 6.46 -10.60
C SER A 34 -13.79 5.41 -11.71
N SER A 35 -14.80 5.53 -12.56
CA SER A 35 -14.96 4.75 -13.79
C SER A 35 -15.80 5.53 -14.79
N ALA A 36 -15.74 5.17 -16.08
CA ALA A 36 -16.57 5.78 -17.12
C ALA A 36 -18.08 5.52 -16.94
N MET A 37 -18.46 4.53 -16.11
CA MET A 37 -19.86 4.24 -15.79
C MET A 37 -20.41 5.13 -14.68
N LEU A 38 -19.55 5.84 -13.95
CA LEU A 38 -19.96 6.73 -12.87
C LEU A 38 -20.00 8.18 -13.38
N PRO A 39 -21.08 8.93 -13.10
CA PRO A 39 -21.18 10.33 -13.53
C PRO A 39 -20.15 11.24 -12.84
N LYS A 40 -19.67 10.83 -11.65
CA LYS A 40 -18.62 11.50 -10.89
C LYS A 40 -17.86 10.50 -10.01
N PRO A 41 -16.61 10.78 -9.63
CA PRO A 41 -15.89 9.98 -8.65
C PRO A 41 -16.65 9.90 -7.32
N GLN A 42 -16.61 8.73 -6.69
CA GLN A 42 -17.18 8.50 -5.37
C GLN A 42 -16.06 8.40 -4.34
N THR A 43 -16.20 9.12 -3.23
CA THR A 43 -15.19 9.15 -2.17
C THR A 43 -15.79 8.67 -0.85
N MET A 44 -15.05 7.82 -0.13
CA MET A 44 -15.41 7.32 1.19
C MET A 44 -14.22 7.48 2.13
N THR A 45 -14.44 8.07 3.30
CA THR A 45 -13.43 8.20 4.35
C THR A 45 -13.80 7.32 5.53
N MET A 46 -12.84 6.56 6.04
CA MET A 46 -13.00 5.68 7.19
C MET A 46 -11.82 5.81 8.15
N LYS A 47 -12.09 5.65 9.44
CA LYS A 47 -11.05 5.58 10.47
C LYS A 47 -10.93 4.15 10.98
N LYS A 48 -9.70 3.70 11.21
CA LYS A 48 -9.42 2.36 11.70
C LYS A 48 -8.19 2.39 12.60
N CYS A 49 -8.29 1.74 13.76
CA CYS A 49 -7.14 1.39 14.57
C CYS A 49 -6.36 0.24 13.90
N ILE A 50 -5.09 0.47 13.62
CA ILE A 50 -4.15 -0.48 13.02
C ILE A 50 -3.20 -0.97 14.11
N SER A 51 -3.26 -2.27 14.41
CA SER A 51 -2.36 -2.90 15.39
C SER A 51 -0.98 -3.21 14.79
N LYS A 52 -0.01 -3.55 15.65
CA LYS A 52 1.30 -4.07 15.22
C LYS A 52 1.18 -5.27 14.29
N SER A 53 0.21 -6.15 14.55
CA SER A 53 -0.03 -7.35 13.73
C SER A 53 -0.66 -7.04 12.37
N ASP A 54 -1.40 -5.92 12.25
CA ASP A 54 -1.96 -5.47 10.98
C ASP A 54 -0.87 -4.85 10.10
N VAL A 55 0.06 -4.10 10.69
CA VAL A 55 1.21 -3.52 9.96
C VAL A 55 2.05 -4.59 9.26
N SER A 56 2.25 -5.74 9.90
CA SER A 56 3.05 -6.86 9.34
C SER A 56 2.36 -7.60 8.19
N ASP A 57 1.05 -7.40 7.99
CA ASP A 57 0.27 -8.05 6.93
C ASP A 57 -0.60 -7.02 6.18
N PRO A 58 -0.13 -6.51 5.04
CA PRO A 58 -0.86 -5.56 4.22
C PRO A 58 -2.30 -5.96 3.88
N SER A 59 -2.60 -7.25 3.78
CA SER A 59 -3.95 -7.74 3.47
C SER A 59 -4.99 -7.38 4.54
N ARG A 60 -4.55 -7.10 5.78
CA ARG A 60 -5.42 -6.76 6.91
C ARG A 60 -5.93 -5.32 6.91
N TRP A 61 -5.31 -4.46 6.11
CA TRP A 61 -5.70 -3.05 5.98
C TRP A 61 -5.94 -2.59 4.54
N GLN A 62 -5.40 -3.26 3.53
CA GLN A 62 -5.69 -2.96 2.11
C GLN A 62 -6.98 -3.62 1.59
N GLY A 63 -7.61 -4.49 2.38
CA GLY A 63 -8.72 -5.32 1.95
C GLY A 63 -8.25 -6.61 1.29
N LYS A 64 -8.99 -7.70 1.49
CA LYS A 64 -8.72 -8.96 0.83
C LYS A 64 -9.41 -8.98 -0.54
N PRO A 65 -8.76 -9.51 -1.59
CA PRO A 65 -9.43 -9.76 -2.85
C PRO A 65 -10.47 -10.87 -2.66
N GLU A 66 -11.43 -10.96 -3.57
CA GLU A 66 -12.41 -12.05 -3.56
C GLU A 66 -11.72 -13.42 -3.62
N ASN A 67 -12.37 -14.45 -3.04
CA ASN A 67 -11.77 -15.76 -2.76
C ASN A 67 -11.27 -16.52 -4.02
N ASP A 68 -11.57 -16.05 -5.23
CA ASP A 68 -11.17 -16.65 -6.51
C ASP A 68 -10.09 -15.84 -7.26
N CYS A 69 -9.61 -14.74 -6.68
CA CYS A 69 -8.60 -13.87 -7.28
C CYS A 69 -7.18 -14.27 -6.85
N LYS A 70 -6.33 -14.58 -7.84
CA LYS A 70 -4.89 -14.78 -7.63
C LYS A 70 -4.17 -13.43 -7.65
N MET A 71 -3.50 -13.08 -6.55
CA MET A 71 -2.53 -11.99 -6.53
C MET A 71 -1.12 -12.49 -6.84
N THR A 72 -0.41 -11.77 -7.71
CA THR A 72 0.97 -12.04 -8.07
C THR A 72 1.81 -10.79 -7.75
N PRO A 73 2.74 -10.86 -6.78
CA PRO A 73 3.69 -9.78 -6.53
C PRO A 73 4.50 -9.45 -7.80
N LYS A 74 4.69 -8.17 -8.09
CA LYS A 74 5.49 -7.70 -9.25
C LYS A 74 6.77 -7.01 -8.83
N GLY A 75 6.77 -6.36 -7.66
CA GLY A 75 7.96 -5.73 -7.11
C GLY A 75 7.71 -5.24 -5.69
N LYS A 76 8.77 -5.23 -4.88
CA LYS A 76 8.77 -4.68 -3.53
C LYS A 76 10.07 -3.92 -3.28
N SER A 77 9.97 -2.66 -2.89
CA SER A 77 11.05 -1.87 -2.31
C SER A 77 10.80 -1.68 -0.81
N GLY A 78 11.69 -0.96 -0.12
CA GLY A 78 11.52 -0.66 1.30
C GLY A 78 10.25 0.15 1.62
N ASP A 79 9.74 0.92 0.66
CA ASP A 79 8.63 1.87 0.79
C ASP A 79 7.49 1.66 -0.22
N SER A 80 7.60 0.67 -1.10
CA SER A 80 6.59 0.42 -2.14
C SER A 80 6.39 -1.06 -2.43
N TYR A 81 5.18 -1.38 -2.88
CA TYR A 81 4.76 -2.72 -3.28
C TYR A 81 3.87 -2.63 -4.51
N SER A 82 4.10 -3.48 -5.50
CA SER A 82 3.26 -3.60 -6.68
C SER A 82 2.83 -5.04 -6.92
N TRP A 83 1.63 -5.21 -7.45
CA TRP A 83 1.04 -6.52 -7.71
C TRP A 83 0.14 -6.50 -8.94
N GLU A 84 -0.07 -7.69 -9.47
CA GLU A 84 -1.10 -8.01 -10.44
C GLU A 84 -2.15 -8.92 -9.80
N MET A 85 -3.40 -8.78 -10.24
CA MET A 85 -4.53 -9.57 -9.81
C MET A 85 -5.18 -10.21 -11.04
N SER A 86 -5.55 -11.49 -10.93
CA SER A 86 -6.35 -12.19 -11.94
C SER A 86 -7.40 -13.04 -11.26
N CYS A 87 -8.66 -12.84 -11.65
CA CYS A 87 -9.81 -13.57 -11.12
C CYS A 87 -10.45 -14.35 -12.30
N PRO A 88 -10.08 -15.62 -12.52
CA PRO A 88 -10.46 -16.35 -13.72
C PRO A 88 -11.98 -16.54 -13.90
N LYS A 89 -12.73 -16.71 -12.80
CA LYS A 89 -14.18 -16.97 -12.86
C LYS A 89 -14.97 -15.74 -13.30
N SER A 90 -14.59 -14.56 -12.81
CA SER A 90 -15.22 -13.29 -13.18
C SER A 90 -14.59 -12.63 -14.42
N GLY A 91 -13.47 -13.16 -14.91
CA GLY A 91 -12.71 -12.56 -16.01
C GLY A 91 -12.06 -11.22 -15.63
N MET A 92 -12.04 -10.86 -14.35
CA MET A 92 -11.43 -9.63 -13.85
C MET A 92 -9.91 -9.75 -13.83
N ARG A 93 -9.24 -8.66 -14.17
CA ARG A 93 -7.79 -8.47 -14.00
C ARG A 93 -7.55 -7.14 -13.31
N GLY A 94 -6.41 -7.00 -12.63
CA GLY A 94 -6.06 -5.73 -12.04
C GLY A 94 -4.57 -5.57 -11.81
N THR A 95 -4.16 -4.34 -11.61
CA THR A 95 -2.81 -3.95 -11.23
C THR A 95 -2.90 -3.00 -10.07
N GLY A 96 -2.01 -3.12 -9.10
CA GLY A 96 -1.97 -2.22 -7.97
C GLY A 96 -0.56 -1.81 -7.62
N THR A 97 -0.47 -0.63 -7.02
CA THR A 97 0.75 -0.08 -6.42
C THR A 97 0.38 0.56 -5.09
N VAL A 98 1.18 0.31 -4.07
CA VAL A 98 1.11 0.99 -2.78
C VAL A 98 2.47 1.61 -2.50
N ARG A 99 2.46 2.84 -2.01
CA ARG A 99 3.57 3.46 -1.31
C ARG A 99 3.15 3.64 0.15
N TYR A 100 4.00 3.21 1.06
CA TYR A 100 3.72 3.29 2.49
C TYR A 100 4.91 3.88 3.23
N GLY A 101 4.60 4.66 4.27
CA GLY A 101 5.55 5.24 5.19
C GLY A 101 5.01 5.26 6.61
N LYS A 102 5.79 5.83 7.53
CA LYS A 102 5.44 5.84 8.96
C LYS A 102 4.06 6.46 9.25
N GLY A 103 3.71 7.54 8.55
CA GLY A 103 2.47 8.29 8.76
C GLY A 103 1.58 8.44 7.53
N THR A 104 1.98 7.92 6.37
CA THR A 104 1.25 8.06 5.11
C THR A 104 1.18 6.75 4.36
N VAL A 105 0.08 6.59 3.63
CA VAL A 105 -0.10 5.51 2.65
C VAL A 105 -0.75 6.10 1.43
N GLU A 106 -0.28 5.72 0.25
CA GLU A 106 -0.97 5.98 -1.01
C GLU A 106 -1.06 4.70 -1.81
N SER A 107 -2.24 4.41 -2.36
CA SER A 107 -2.37 3.31 -3.30
C SER A 107 -3.16 3.70 -4.52
N GLU A 108 -2.82 3.08 -5.64
CA GLU A 108 -3.58 3.12 -6.87
C GLU A 108 -3.81 1.69 -7.34
N THR A 109 -5.08 1.34 -7.55
CA THR A 109 -5.51 0.05 -8.07
C THR A 109 -6.36 0.28 -9.31
N LYS A 110 -5.99 -0.38 -10.40
CA LYS A 110 -6.78 -0.45 -11.64
C LYS A 110 -7.35 -1.84 -11.77
N VAL A 111 -8.65 -1.93 -11.99
CA VAL A 111 -9.37 -3.17 -12.25
C VAL A 111 -9.99 -3.09 -13.63
N PHE A 112 -9.76 -4.12 -14.42
CA PHE A 112 -10.28 -4.31 -15.77
C PHE A 112 -11.22 -5.51 -15.75
N SER A 113 -12.44 -5.34 -16.21
CA SER A 113 -13.39 -6.42 -16.42
C SER A 113 -13.92 -6.41 -17.85
N LYS A 114 -14.33 -7.57 -18.34
CA LYS A 114 -15.05 -7.69 -19.61
C LYS A 114 -16.43 -8.24 -19.33
N GLN A 115 -17.46 -7.47 -19.64
CA GLN A 115 -18.85 -7.89 -19.50
C GLN A 115 -19.58 -7.61 -20.82
N GLN A 116 -20.25 -8.63 -21.38
CA GLN A 116 -20.99 -8.53 -22.64
C GLN A 116 -20.16 -7.94 -23.81
N GLY A 117 -18.87 -8.30 -23.91
CA GLY A 117 -17.97 -7.82 -24.97
C GLY A 117 -17.44 -6.40 -24.78
N LYS A 118 -17.92 -5.66 -23.77
CA LYS A 118 -17.43 -4.32 -23.42
C LYS A 118 -16.38 -4.44 -22.31
N SER A 119 -15.31 -3.64 -22.43
CA SER A 119 -14.28 -3.55 -21.40
C SER A 119 -14.64 -2.41 -20.45
N PHE A 120 -14.57 -2.69 -19.14
CA PHE A 120 -14.80 -1.71 -18.09
C PHE A 120 -13.52 -1.55 -17.28
N GLU A 121 -13.14 -0.30 -17.05
CA GLU A 121 -12.01 0.05 -16.19
C GLU A 121 -12.54 0.78 -14.96
N MET A 122 -12.08 0.34 -13.80
CA MET A 122 -12.30 0.98 -12.52
C MET A 122 -10.95 1.35 -11.92
N LEU A 123 -10.83 2.61 -11.52
CA LEU A 123 -9.65 3.16 -10.87
C LEU A 123 -10.01 3.53 -9.44
N THR A 124 -9.29 2.95 -8.49
CA THR A 124 -9.43 3.22 -7.06
C THR A 124 -8.13 3.80 -6.54
N ARG A 125 -8.21 4.99 -5.94
CA ARG A 125 -7.10 5.64 -5.24
C ARG A 125 -7.38 5.67 -3.75
N MET A 126 -6.40 5.30 -2.94
CA MET A 126 -6.48 5.40 -1.49
C MET A 126 -5.40 6.37 -1.00
N LYS A 127 -5.77 7.22 -0.04
CA LYS A 127 -4.83 7.97 0.79
C LYS A 127 -5.07 7.64 2.25
N GLY A 128 -4.03 7.24 2.95
CA GLY A 128 -4.02 6.97 4.39
C GLY A 128 -3.15 7.99 5.11
N ARG A 129 -3.62 8.48 6.26
CA ARG A 129 -2.82 9.28 7.19
C ARG A 129 -2.97 8.79 8.63
N ARG A 130 -1.87 8.74 9.37
CA ARG A 130 -1.89 8.41 10.79
C ARG A 130 -2.44 9.60 11.59
N LEU A 131 -3.40 9.33 12.46
CA LEU A 131 -4.01 10.32 13.36
C LEU A 131 -3.34 10.36 14.73
N GLY A 132 -2.60 9.31 15.11
CA GLY A 132 -1.97 9.17 16.41
C GLY A 132 -2.16 7.78 17.00
N PRO A 133 -2.04 7.62 18.33
CA PRO A 133 -2.42 6.38 19.01
C PRO A 133 -3.90 6.01 18.78
N CYS A 134 -4.22 4.72 18.84
CA CYS A 134 -5.63 4.30 18.82
C CYS A 134 -6.37 4.86 20.03
N LYS A 135 -7.63 5.23 19.83
CA LYS A 135 -8.51 5.61 20.94
C LYS A 135 -8.96 4.33 21.66
N SER A 136 -8.77 4.30 22.97
CA SER A 136 -9.21 3.23 23.87
C SER A 136 -10.73 3.12 23.91
#